data_AF-A0A353QVP4-F1
#
_entry.id   AF-A0A353QVP4-F1
#
_cell.length_a   1.000
_cell.length_b   1.000
_cell.length_c   1.000
_cell.angle_alpha   90.00
_cell.angle_beta   90.00
_cell.angle_gamma   90.00
#
_symmetry.space_group_name_H-M   'P 1'
#
loop_
_entity.id
_entity.type
_entity.pdbx_description
1 polymer ?
#
loop_
_entity_poly.entity_id
_entity_poly.type
_entity_poly.pdbx_seq_one_letter_code
_entity_poly.pdbx_strand_id
1 'polypeptide(L)' 'MNPRYKFGNIYNVIVLIVFSFILFWSAYNLSKNFLEDKAYDFLVKITAKTNPSKDIVVVAIDDQSINKIGRWPWKRTNYT' A
#
# COMPACT_ATOMS: atom_id res chain seq x y z
N MET A 1 -23.21 30.77 41.78
CA MET A 1 -22.79 30.08 40.54
C MET A 1 -23.81 28.99 40.21
N ASN A 2 -24.61 29.18 39.15
CA ASN A 2 -25.75 28.31 38.79
C ASN A 2 -25.32 26.94 38.20
N PRO A 3 -25.60 25.78 38.83
CA PRO A 3 -25.07 24.47 38.40
C PRO A 3 -25.44 24.04 36.97
N ARG A 4 -26.45 24.65 36.34
CA ARG A 4 -26.87 24.36 34.96
C ARG A 4 -25.84 24.73 33.88
N TYR A 5 -25.00 25.75 34.07
CA TYR A 5 -23.98 26.11 33.06
C TYR A 5 -22.80 25.13 33.04
N LYS A 6 -22.53 24.44 34.16
CA LYS A 6 -21.37 23.56 34.32
C LYS A 6 -21.54 22.26 33.53
N PHE A 7 -22.77 21.71 33.49
CA PHE A 7 -23.10 20.48 32.77
C PHE A 7 -23.10 20.66 31.24
N GLY A 8 -23.60 21.79 30.72
CA GLY A 8 -23.58 22.09 29.28
C GLY A 8 -22.15 22.21 28.72
N ASN A 9 -21.25 22.81 29.50
CA ASN A 9 -19.83 22.91 29.10
C ASN A 9 -19.14 21.55 29.07
N ILE A 10 -19.45 20.64 29.99
CA ILE A 10 -18.86 19.29 30.02
C ILE A 10 -19.26 18.48 28.79
N TYR A 11 -20.54 18.55 28.40
CA TYR A 11 -21.02 17.88 27.19
C TYR A 11 -20.29 18.38 25.94
N ASN A 12 -20.16 19.71 25.79
CA ASN A 12 -19.47 20.30 24.65
C ASN A 12 -17.99 19.90 24.59
N VAL A 13 -17.31 19.84 25.74
CA VAL A 13 -15.92 19.37 25.81
C VAL A 13 -15.79 17.92 25.38
N ILE A 14 -16.70 17.04 25.83
CA ILE A 14 -16.71 15.63 25.43
C ILE A 14 -16.92 15.49 23.93
N VAL A 15 -17.89 16.22 23.36
CA VAL A 15 -18.15 16.20 21.91
C VAL A 15 -16.93 16.67 21.12
N LEU A 16 -16.25 17.73 21.57
CA LEU A 16 -15.04 18.24 20.92
C LEU A 16 -13.88 17.24 20.99
N ILE A 17 -13.72 16.55 22.11
CA ILE A 17 -12.69 15.51 22.27
C ILE A 17 -12.97 14.34 21.31
N VAL A 18 -14.21 13.86 21.27
CA VAL A 18 -14.61 12.77 20.37
C VAL A 18 -14.43 13.18 18.90
N PHE A 19 -14.83 14.40 18.54
CA PHE A 19 -14.66 14.92 17.19
C PHE A 19 -13.18 15.05 16.81
N SER A 20 -12.35 15.60 17.69
CA SER A 20 -10.90 15.70 17.51
C SER A 20 -10.26 14.32 17.33
N PHE A 21 -10.70 13.33 18.12
CA PHE A 21 -10.22 11.96 18.01
C PHE A 21 -10.59 11.31 16.66
N ILE A 22 -11.83 11.53 16.17
CA ILE A 22 -12.26 11.04 14.86
C ILE A 22 -11.43 11.68 13.74
N LEU A 23 -11.20 13.00 13.79
CA LEU A 23 -10.38 13.70 12.81
C LEU A 23 -8.93 13.19 12.82
N PHE A 24 -8.35 13.01 14.01
CA PHE A 24 -7.00 12.48 14.16
C PHE A 24 -6.90 11.05 13.60
N TRP A 25 -7.85 10.18 13.93
CA TRP A 25 -7.91 8.82 13.41
C TRP A 25 -8.04 8.80 11.88
N SER A 26 -8.91 9.64 11.31
CA SER A 26 -9.08 9.76 9.87
C SER A 26 -7.80 10.26 9.19
N ALA A 27 -7.14 11.27 9.75
CA ALA A 27 -5.89 11.80 9.23
C ALA A 27 -4.75 10.78 9.29
N TYR A 28 -4.66 10.02 10.40
CA TYR A 28 -3.66 8.96 10.57
C TYR A 28 -3.83 7.84 9.52
N ASN A 29 -5.06 7.38 9.30
CA ASN A 29 -5.34 6.33 8.30
C ASN A 29 -5.06 6.81 6.87
N LEU A 30 -5.40 8.06 6.55
CA LEU A 30 -5.11 8.65 5.24
C LEU A 30 -3.58 8.79 5.02
N SER A 31 -2.87 9.31 6.02
CA SER A 31 -1.42 9.49 5.97
C SER A 31 -0.69 8.17 5.76
N LYS A 32 -1.05 7.13 6.53
CA LYS A 32 -0.35 5.84 6.49
C LYS A 32 -0.49 5.17 5.12
N ASN A 33 -1.71 5.05 4.61
CA ASN A 33 -1.94 4.29 3.38
C ASN A 33 -1.58 5.09 2.12
N PHE A 34 -1.78 6.41 2.13
CA PHE A 34 -1.63 7.19 0.90
C PHE A 34 -0.23 7.78 0.74
N LEU A 35 0.40 8.24 1.83
CA LEU A 35 1.71 8.88 1.73
C LEU A 35 2.82 7.84 1.63
N GLU A 36 2.73 6.73 2.35
CA GLU A 36 3.78 5.70 2.33
C GLU A 36 3.87 5.06 0.96
N ASP A 37 2.76 4.52 0.43
CA ASP A 37 2.73 3.84 -0.86
C ASP A 37 3.13 4.77 -2.02
N LYS A 38 2.62 6.01 -2.03
CA LYS A 38 2.95 6.97 -3.11
C LYS A 38 4.37 7.50 -3.01
N ALA A 39 4.86 7.78 -1.80
CA ALA A 39 6.24 8.20 -1.62
C ALA A 39 7.19 7.06 -2.01
N TYR A 40 6.87 5.82 -1.64
CA TYR A 40 7.64 4.64 -2.02
C TYR A 40 7.67 4.46 -3.54
N ASP A 41 6.52 4.47 -4.21
CA ASP A 41 6.45 4.38 -5.68
C ASP A 41 7.25 5.47 -6.38
N PHE A 42 7.20 6.70 -5.87
CA PHE A 42 7.97 7.83 -6.39
C PHE A 42 9.48 7.63 -6.20
N LEU A 43 9.90 7.23 -5.00
CA LEU A 43 11.30 6.94 -4.70
C LEU A 43 11.85 5.79 -5.53
N VAL A 44 11.07 4.73 -5.73
CA VAL A 44 11.42 3.60 -6.60
C VAL A 44 11.58 4.09 -8.04
N LYS A 45 10.69 4.92 -8.58
CA LYS A 45 10.84 5.46 -9.94
C LYS A 45 12.12 6.28 -10.12
N ILE A 46 12.55 7.00 -9.09
CA ILE A 46 13.78 7.82 -9.13
C ILE A 46 15.03 6.97 -8.93
N THR A 47 14.98 6.01 -8.01
CA THR A 47 16.17 5.26 -7.55
C THR A 47 16.39 3.96 -8.30
N ALA A 48 15.33 3.38 -8.86
CA ALA A 48 15.44 2.13 -9.59
C ALA A 48 16.39 2.31 -10.77
N LYS A 49 17.36 1.39 -10.86
CA LYS A 49 18.27 1.33 -11.99
C LYS A 49 17.44 1.09 -13.26
N THR A 50 17.50 2.04 -14.18
CA THR A 50 16.81 1.98 -15.48
C THR A 50 17.37 0.90 -16.38
N ASN A 51 18.64 0.51 -16.19
CA ASN A 51 19.25 -0.58 -16.93
C ASN A 51 19.22 -1.89 -16.13
N PRO A 52 18.35 -2.85 -16.48
CA PRO A 52 18.43 -4.19 -15.93
C PRO A 52 19.79 -4.83 -16.26
N SER A 53 20.26 -5.73 -15.40
CA SER A 53 21.48 -6.49 -15.67
C SER A 53 21.31 -7.31 -16.95
N LYS A 54 22.29 -7.26 -17.85
CA LYS A 54 22.28 -8.05 -19.10
C LYS A 54 22.33 -9.55 -18.86
N ASP A 55 22.76 -9.97 -17.67
CA ASP A 55 22.88 -11.37 -17.28
C ASP A 55 21.58 -11.95 -16.71
N ILE A 56 20.54 -11.12 -16.50
CA ILE A 56 19.27 -11.54 -15.91
C ILE A 56 18.18 -11.48 -16.98
N VAL A 57 17.55 -12.62 -17.24
CA VAL A 57 16.39 -12.73 -18.13
C VAL A 57 15.16 -13.06 -17.31
N VAL A 58 14.10 -12.25 -17.45
CA VAL A 58 12.80 -12.51 -16.84
C VAL A 58 11.95 -13.28 -17.85
N VAL A 59 11.55 -14.51 -17.50
CA VAL A 59 10.66 -15.34 -18.31
C VAL A 59 9.31 -15.41 -17.60
N ALA A 60 8.28 -14.81 -18.20
CA ALA A 60 6.91 -14.97 -17.74
C ALA A 60 6.29 -16.22 -18.36
N ILE A 61 5.63 -17.04 -17.53
CA ILE A 61 4.89 -18.23 -17.96
C ILE A 61 3.44 -18.00 -17.59
N ASP A 62 2.58 -17.88 -18.60
CA ASP A 62 1.13 -17.73 -18.43
C ASP A 62 0.38 -18.99 -18.90
N ASP A 63 -0.91 -19.06 -18.56
CA ASP A 63 -1.76 -20.18 -18.95
C ASP A 63 -1.92 -20.31 -20.47
N GLN A 64 -1.86 -19.20 -21.22
CA GLN A 64 -1.92 -19.24 -22.68
C GLN A 64 -0.69 -19.95 -23.27
N SER A 65 0.48 -19.71 -22.69
CA SER A 65 1.75 -20.34 -23.05
C SER A 65 1.75 -21.82 -22.70
N ILE A 66 1.23 -22.18 -21.51
CA ILE A 66 1.04 -23.58 -21.10
C ILE A 66 0.05 -24.30 -22.02
N ASN A 67 -1.05 -23.67 -22.42
CA ASN A 67 -2.02 -24.28 -23.32
C ASN A 67 -1.47 -24.47 -24.74
N LYS A 68 -0.58 -23.59 -25.20
CA LYS A 68 0.04 -23.65 -26.53
C LYS A 68 1.18 -24.66 -26.62
N ILE A 69 2.09 -24.66 -25.64
CA ILE A 69 3.33 -25.44 -25.68
C ILE A 69 3.16 -26.75 -24.88
N GLY A 70 2.26 -26.79 -23.90
CA GLY A 70 1.97 -27.92 -23.02
C GLY A 70 2.24 -27.62 -21.53
N ARG A 71 2.03 -28.61 -20.66
CA ARG A 71 2.25 -28.43 -19.22
C ARG A 71 3.74 -28.31 -18.89
N TRP A 72 4.13 -27.20 -18.25
CA TRP A 72 5.45 -27.02 -17.64
C TRP A 72 5.64 -28.02 -16.48
N PRO A 73 6.86 -28.55 -16.21
CA PRO A 73 8.14 -28.31 -16.87
C PRO A 73 8.38 -29.20 -18.10
N TRP A 74 8.95 -28.62 -19.15
CA TRP A 74 9.33 -29.33 -20.38
C TRP A 74 10.51 -30.27 -20.15
N LYS A 75 10.59 -31.33 -20.95
CA LYS A 75 11.80 -32.15 -21.01
C LYS A 75 12.95 -31.29 -21.54
N ARG A 76 14.04 -31.21 -20.77
CA ARG A 76 15.27 -30.56 -21.22
C ARG A 76 16.09 -31.57 -22.02
N THR A 77 16.45 -31.23 -23.24
CA THR A 77 17.43 -31.97 -24.02
C THR A 77 18.82 -31.53 -23.61
N ASN A 78 19.65 -32.48 -23.18
CA ASN A 78 21.06 -32.25 -22.92
C ASN A 78 21.80 -32.46 -24.25
N TYR A 79 22.27 -31.38 -24.88
CA TYR A 79 23.19 -31.50 -26.02
C TYR A 79 24.56 -31.83 -25.44
N THR A 80 24.98 -33.09 -25.59
CA THR A 80 26.33 -33.56 -25.23
C THR A 80 27.16 -33.62 -26.50
#